data_AF-A0A2R7RXC7-F1
#
_entry.id   AF-A0A2R7RXC7-F1
#
_cell.length_a   1.000
_cell.length_b   1.000
_cell.length_c   1.000
_cell.angle_alpha   90.00
_cell.angle_beta   90.00
_cell.angle_gamma   90.00
#
_symmetry.space_group_name_H-M   'P 1'
#
loop_
_entity.id
_entity.type
_entity.pdbx_description
1 polymer ?
#
loop_
_entity_poly.entity_id
_entity_poly.type
_entity_poly.pdbx_seq_one_letter_code
_entity_poly.pdbx_strand_id
1 'polypeptide(L)'
;MATNALFDAHIEDLQSQAAPLADGWLADTLEALRDPAAAGLAGQDRGLMRDLAQALEAQRARIGELLAEHLRAGIWGAQARALGQGSSAAALSGFDIDELSLVDESQADKDIEISRIVQLLDLNAEWELRDLQSLAASMLPEALHGEDASACGPAVFARAISQTAYALPLAPEVRTLWLRMAGRCFSPRLTAFYARTSERLK
;
A
#
# COMPACT_ATOMS: atom_id res chain seq x y z
N MET A 1 -6.65 -18.46 21.80
CA MET A 1 -7.85 -17.70 21.38
C MET A 1 -8.28 -18.30 20.06
N ALA A 2 -9.55 -18.69 19.92
CA ALA A 2 -10.05 -19.19 18.65
C ALA A 2 -10.24 -17.99 17.72
N THR A 3 -9.46 -17.92 16.64
CA THR A 3 -9.65 -16.91 15.60
C THR A 3 -11.04 -17.12 14.98
N ASN A 4 -11.76 -16.03 14.70
CA ASN A 4 -13.06 -16.11 14.06
C ASN A 4 -12.87 -16.61 12.62
N ALA A 5 -13.49 -17.73 12.25
CA ALA A 5 -13.35 -18.32 10.91
C ALA A 5 -13.75 -17.35 9.78
N LEU A 6 -14.67 -16.41 10.04
CA LEU A 6 -15.01 -15.35 9.09
C LEU A 6 -13.87 -14.35 8.92
N PHE A 7 -13.18 -14.00 10.00
CA PHE A 7 -12.01 -13.13 9.95
C PHE A 7 -10.86 -13.82 9.20
N ASP A 8 -10.60 -15.10 9.45
CA ASP A 8 -9.57 -15.85 8.71
C ASP A 8 -9.87 -15.92 7.21
N ALA A 9 -11.13 -16.17 6.82
CA ALA A 9 -11.55 -16.18 5.43
C ALA A 9 -11.42 -14.79 4.77
N HIS A 10 -11.73 -13.71 5.51
CA HIS A 10 -11.50 -12.33 5.06
C HIS A 10 -10.01 -12.08 4.80
N ILE A 11 -9.13 -12.48 5.72
CA ILE A 11 -7.68 -12.32 5.53
C ILE A 11 -7.19 -13.14 4.33
N GLU A 12 -7.59 -14.40 4.19
CA GLU A 12 -7.23 -15.23 3.05
C GLU A 12 -7.66 -14.59 1.72
N ASP A 13 -8.86 -14.00 1.71
CA ASP A 13 -9.32 -13.26 0.56
C ASP A 13 -8.44 -12.05 0.24
N LEU A 14 -8.15 -11.18 1.22
CA LEU A 14 -7.25 -10.04 1.02
C LEU A 14 -5.88 -10.47 0.46
N GLN A 15 -5.35 -11.58 0.97
CA GLN A 15 -4.09 -12.17 0.51
C GLN A 15 -4.15 -12.64 -0.95
N SER A 16 -5.29 -13.19 -1.38
CA SER A 16 -5.52 -13.60 -2.77
C SER A 16 -5.60 -12.40 -3.73
N GLN A 17 -6.12 -11.26 -3.26
CA GLN A 17 -6.28 -10.04 -4.06
C GLN A 17 -5.01 -9.21 -4.23
N ALA A 18 -3.95 -9.48 -3.45
CA ALA A 18 -2.71 -8.69 -3.48
C ALA A 18 -2.07 -8.63 -4.88
N ALA A 19 -1.99 -9.75 -5.60
CA ALA A 19 -1.37 -9.78 -6.94
C ALA A 19 -2.23 -9.08 -8.02
N PRO A 20 -3.54 -9.38 -8.16
CA PRO A 20 -4.41 -8.62 -9.06
C PRO A 20 -4.42 -7.10 -8.79
N LEU A 21 -4.35 -6.71 -7.52
CA LEU A 21 -4.29 -5.31 -7.12
C LEU A 21 -2.98 -4.65 -7.55
N ALA A 22 -1.85 -5.34 -7.35
CA ALA A 22 -0.52 -4.89 -7.74
C ALA A 22 -0.41 -4.72 -9.27
N ASP A 23 -0.78 -5.75 -10.02
CA ASP A 23 -0.72 -5.75 -11.49
C ASP A 23 -1.62 -4.65 -12.09
N GLY A 24 -2.81 -4.49 -11.52
CA GLY A 24 -3.74 -3.46 -11.92
C GLY A 24 -3.21 -2.05 -11.66
N TRP A 25 -2.64 -1.80 -10.48
CA TRP A 25 -2.07 -0.47 -10.17
C TRP A 25 -0.89 -0.12 -11.07
N LEU A 26 -0.03 -1.09 -11.37
CA LEU A 26 1.08 -0.90 -12.28
C LEU A 26 0.59 -0.59 -13.70
N ALA A 27 -0.45 -1.28 -14.16
CA ALA A 27 -1.08 -0.98 -15.45
C ALA A 27 -1.65 0.45 -15.49
N ASP A 28 -2.38 0.86 -14.45
CA ASP A 28 -2.96 2.22 -14.36
C ASP A 28 -1.85 3.30 -14.32
N THR A 29 -0.75 3.01 -13.62
CA THR A 29 0.40 3.92 -13.53
C THR A 29 1.09 4.08 -14.88
N LEU A 30 1.32 2.98 -15.61
CA LEU A 30 1.88 3.01 -16.95
C LEU A 30 0.96 3.77 -17.93
N GLU A 31 -0.35 3.62 -17.81
CA GLU A 31 -1.31 4.36 -18.62
C GLU A 31 -1.30 5.86 -18.30
N ALA A 32 -1.24 6.23 -17.01
CA ALA A 32 -1.09 7.62 -16.57
C ALA A 32 0.20 8.27 -17.10
N LEU A 33 1.28 7.49 -17.28
CA LEU A 33 2.53 7.96 -17.87
C LEU A 33 2.47 8.10 -19.39
N ARG A 34 1.56 7.39 -20.08
CA ARG A 34 1.31 7.51 -21.52
C ARG A 34 0.53 8.77 -21.86
N ASP A 35 -0.44 9.15 -21.03
CA ASP A 35 -1.17 10.42 -21.12
C ASP A 35 -1.06 11.25 -19.82
N PRO A 36 0.08 11.93 -19.60
CA PRO A 36 0.27 12.75 -18.41
C PRO A 36 -0.72 13.91 -18.28
N ALA A 37 -1.29 14.39 -19.39
CA ALA A 37 -2.24 15.49 -19.35
C ALA A 37 -3.57 15.04 -18.74
N ALA A 38 -4.10 13.90 -19.22
CA ALA A 38 -5.30 13.29 -18.66
C ALA A 38 -5.11 12.89 -17.18
N ALA A 39 -3.90 12.47 -16.79
CA ALA A 39 -3.56 12.09 -15.42
C ALA A 39 -3.31 13.29 -14.47
N GLY A 40 -3.39 14.54 -14.94
CA GLY A 40 -3.11 15.72 -14.12
C GLY A 40 -1.62 15.91 -13.77
N LEU A 41 -0.73 15.36 -14.59
CA LEU A 41 0.73 15.36 -14.43
C LEU A 41 1.44 16.27 -15.44
N ALA A 42 0.70 17.12 -16.17
CA ALA A 42 1.22 17.96 -17.25
C ALA A 42 2.38 18.89 -16.85
N GLY A 43 2.51 19.22 -15.56
CA GLY A 43 3.60 20.04 -15.02
C GLY A 43 4.86 19.29 -14.58
N GLN A 44 4.89 17.95 -14.71
CA GLN A 44 6.06 17.14 -14.38
C GLN A 44 7.09 17.15 -15.53
N ASP A 45 8.36 16.89 -15.19
CA ASP A 45 9.43 16.78 -16.17
C ASP A 45 9.17 15.61 -17.14
N ARG A 46 9.05 15.92 -18.44
CA ARG A 46 8.76 14.93 -19.48
C ARG A 46 9.86 13.89 -19.66
N GLY A 47 11.12 14.27 -19.42
CA GLY A 47 12.25 13.35 -19.43
C GLY A 47 12.13 12.35 -18.29
N LEU A 48 11.94 12.83 -17.07
CA LEU A 48 11.78 11.95 -15.89
C LEU A 48 10.56 11.02 -16.01
N MET A 49 9.44 11.50 -16.55
CA MET A 49 8.26 10.66 -16.79
C MET A 49 8.54 9.55 -17.79
N ARG A 50 9.24 9.84 -18.88
CA ARG A 50 9.63 8.83 -19.87
C ARG A 50 10.60 7.81 -19.26
N ASP A 51 11.57 8.27 -18.49
CA ASP A 51 12.56 7.40 -17.85
C ASP A 51 11.89 6.50 -16.79
N LEU A 52 10.91 7.03 -16.05
CA LEU A 52 10.06 6.23 -15.16
C LEU A 52 9.26 5.19 -15.93
N ALA A 53 8.56 5.58 -17.00
CA ALA A 53 7.78 4.66 -17.82
C ALA A 53 8.64 3.51 -18.37
N GLN A 54 9.84 3.84 -18.87
CA GLN A 54 10.79 2.84 -19.35
C GLN A 54 11.26 1.89 -18.24
N ALA A 55 11.57 2.42 -17.05
CA ALA A 55 12.01 1.61 -15.91
C ALA A 55 10.90 0.67 -15.41
N LEU A 56 9.67 1.17 -15.31
CA LEU A 56 8.50 0.37 -14.89
C LEU A 56 8.16 -0.71 -15.91
N GLU A 57 8.17 -0.39 -17.20
CA GLU A 57 7.87 -1.36 -18.26
C GLU A 57 8.94 -2.47 -18.32
N ALA A 58 10.22 -2.10 -18.20
CA ALA A 58 11.34 -3.06 -18.22
C ALA A 58 11.31 -4.07 -17.07
N GLN A 59 10.71 -3.70 -15.94
CA GLN A 59 10.66 -4.52 -14.72
C GLN A 59 9.24 -4.91 -14.34
N ARG A 60 8.29 -4.85 -15.28
CA ARG A 60 6.84 -4.94 -14.99
C ARG A 60 6.47 -6.17 -14.15
N ALA A 61 6.92 -7.35 -14.56
CA ALA A 61 6.66 -8.59 -13.84
C ALA A 61 7.26 -8.59 -12.43
N ARG A 62 8.52 -8.13 -12.31
CA ARG A 62 9.23 -8.06 -11.02
C ARG A 62 8.55 -7.09 -10.05
N ILE A 63 8.07 -5.95 -10.55
CA ILE A 63 7.33 -4.97 -9.75
C ILE A 63 6.03 -5.57 -9.22
N GLY A 64 5.27 -6.26 -10.08
CA GLY A 64 4.03 -6.94 -9.69
C GLY A 64 4.27 -7.96 -8.58
N GLU A 65 5.29 -8.81 -8.73
CA GLU A 65 5.70 -9.80 -7.73
C GLU A 65 6.08 -9.15 -6.38
N LEU A 66 7.00 -8.18 -6.41
CA LEU A 66 7.49 -7.51 -5.20
C LEU A 66 6.36 -6.78 -4.47
N LEU A 67 5.52 -6.05 -5.21
CA LEU A 67 4.42 -5.33 -4.60
C LEU A 67 3.40 -6.29 -3.99
N ALA A 68 3.06 -7.37 -4.69
CA ALA A 68 2.17 -8.38 -4.13
C ALA A 68 2.75 -8.95 -2.83
N GLU A 69 4.04 -9.31 -2.81
CA GLU A 69 4.73 -9.79 -1.62
C GLU A 69 4.67 -8.78 -0.45
N HIS A 70 5.01 -7.51 -0.70
CA HIS A 70 4.96 -6.47 0.34
C HIS A 70 3.53 -6.22 0.85
N LEU A 71 2.52 -6.27 -0.03
CA LEU A 71 1.12 -6.16 0.37
C LEU A 71 0.71 -7.32 1.27
N ARG A 72 1.06 -8.55 0.90
CA ARG A 72 0.77 -9.75 1.71
C ARG A 72 1.39 -9.67 3.10
N ALA A 73 2.66 -9.25 3.16
CA ALA A 73 3.37 -9.04 4.42
C ALA A 73 2.71 -7.95 5.27
N GLY A 74 2.30 -6.84 4.66
CA GLY A 74 1.60 -5.74 5.33
C GLY A 74 0.25 -6.16 5.90
N ILE A 75 -0.55 -6.94 5.15
CA ILE A 75 -1.83 -7.49 5.58
C ILE A 75 -1.63 -8.44 6.76
N TRP A 76 -0.68 -9.38 6.68
CA TRP A 76 -0.37 -10.27 7.81
C TRP A 76 0.11 -9.51 9.04
N GLY A 77 0.95 -8.48 8.86
CA GLY A 77 1.39 -7.63 9.97
C GLY A 77 0.22 -6.91 10.63
N ALA A 78 -0.74 -6.42 9.84
CA ALA A 78 -1.95 -5.78 10.37
C ALA A 78 -2.86 -6.78 11.10
N GLN A 79 -3.05 -7.98 10.54
CA GLN A 79 -3.77 -9.07 11.21
C GLN A 79 -3.13 -9.42 12.56
N ALA A 80 -1.80 -9.58 12.60
CA ALA A 80 -1.08 -9.90 13.83
C ALA A 80 -1.26 -8.83 14.91
N ARG A 81 -1.27 -7.54 14.53
CA ARG A 81 -1.56 -6.45 15.48
C ARG A 81 -3.00 -6.48 15.97
N ALA A 82 -3.97 -6.64 15.08
CA ALA A 82 -5.38 -6.73 15.44
C ALA A 82 -5.66 -7.88 16.42
N LEU A 83 -4.95 -9.00 16.29
CA LEU A 83 -5.01 -10.17 17.18
C LEU A 83 -4.16 -10.04 18.46
N GLY A 84 -3.43 -8.94 18.66
CA GLY A 84 -2.51 -8.77 19.80
C GLY A 84 -1.29 -9.70 19.77
N GLN A 85 -0.95 -10.26 18.60
CA GLN A 85 0.17 -11.16 18.38
C GLN A 85 1.44 -10.43 17.87
N GLY A 86 1.32 -9.15 17.54
CA GLY A 86 2.45 -8.30 17.12
C GLY A 86 3.24 -7.76 18.32
N SER A 87 4.55 -8.00 18.36
CA SER A 87 5.43 -7.29 19.28
C SER A 87 5.48 -5.82 18.88
N SER A 88 5.03 -4.95 19.79
CA SER A 88 4.81 -3.50 19.62
C SER A 88 5.99 -2.73 18.99
N ALA A 89 7.22 -3.24 19.10
CA ALA A 89 8.42 -2.61 18.52
C ALA A 89 8.72 -3.06 17.08
N ALA A 90 8.60 -4.35 16.75
CA ALA A 90 9.00 -4.89 15.44
C ALA A 90 7.97 -4.60 14.32
N ALA A 91 6.74 -4.24 14.68
CA ALA A 91 5.66 -3.98 13.72
C ALA A 91 5.53 -2.50 13.32
N LEU A 92 6.09 -1.57 14.11
CA LEU A 92 6.20 -0.16 13.72
C LEU A 92 7.40 0.05 12.79
N SER A 93 8.50 -0.67 13.05
CA SER A 93 9.69 -0.73 12.21
C SER A 93 9.62 -1.95 11.29
N GLY A 94 9.15 -1.79 10.06
CA GLY A 94 9.58 -2.66 8.96
C GLY A 94 11.07 -2.46 8.62
N PHE A 95 11.88 -2.15 9.63
CA PHE A 95 13.25 -1.70 9.59
C PHE A 95 13.99 -2.44 10.70
N ASP A 96 15.05 -3.15 10.31
CA ASP A 96 16.04 -3.64 11.26
C ASP A 96 16.58 -2.46 12.07
N ILE A 97 16.39 -2.51 13.39
CA ILE A 97 16.95 -1.56 14.36
C ILE A 97 18.48 -1.74 14.50
N ASP A 98 19.07 -2.71 13.80
CA ASP A 98 20.52 -2.96 13.81
C ASP A 98 21.32 -2.03 12.88
N GLU A 99 20.66 -1.11 12.17
CA GLU A 99 21.28 -0.05 11.38
C GLU A 99 21.29 1.30 12.12
N LEU A 100 21.73 1.30 13.39
CA LEU A 100 22.05 2.52 14.16
C LEU A 100 23.40 3.12 13.73
N SER A 101 23.60 3.24 12.42
CA SER A 101 24.78 3.84 11.79
C SER A 101 24.32 5.01 10.93
N LEU A 102 24.35 6.21 11.50
CA LEU A 102 23.87 7.47 10.92
C LEU A 102 22.36 7.49 10.62
N VAL A 103 21.61 8.24 11.44
CA VAL A 103 20.25 8.67 11.12
C VAL A 103 20.34 9.63 9.92
N ASP A 104 20.10 9.05 8.76
CA ASP A 104 20.40 9.48 7.39
C ASP A 104 19.20 10.30 6.83
N GLU A 105 19.42 11.50 6.27
CA GLU A 105 18.36 12.37 5.68
C GLU A 105 17.42 11.60 4.74
N SER A 106 17.92 10.50 4.16
CA SER A 106 17.19 9.56 3.31
C SER A 106 15.98 8.88 3.98
N GLN A 107 15.97 8.67 5.30
CA GLN A 107 14.84 8.02 6.00
C GLN A 107 13.70 9.02 6.28
N ALA A 108 14.03 10.26 6.62
CA ALA A 108 13.02 11.30 6.83
C ALA A 108 12.22 11.57 5.54
N ASP A 109 12.90 11.66 4.40
CA ASP A 109 12.25 11.86 3.10
C ASP A 109 11.32 10.68 2.74
N LYS A 110 11.73 9.44 3.04
CA LYS A 110 10.88 8.25 2.88
C LYS A 110 9.60 8.35 3.70
N ASP A 111 9.72 8.68 4.97
CA ASP A 111 8.58 8.77 5.89
C ASP A 111 7.62 9.89 5.49
N ILE A 112 8.14 11.00 4.98
CA ILE A 112 7.33 12.10 4.42
C ILE A 112 6.51 11.62 3.23
N GLU A 113 7.11 10.92 2.26
CA GLU A 113 6.36 10.44 1.10
C GLU A 113 5.35 9.34 1.47
N ILE A 114 5.69 8.42 2.38
CA ILE A 114 4.74 7.44 2.91
C ILE A 114 3.54 8.16 3.54
N SER A 115 3.80 9.16 4.40
CA SER A 115 2.75 9.93 5.09
C SER A 115 1.82 10.65 4.10
N ARG A 116 2.37 11.21 3.01
CA ARG A 116 1.56 11.85 1.97
C ARG A 116 0.68 10.85 1.22
N ILE A 117 1.22 9.66 0.90
CA ILE A 117 0.42 8.61 0.27
C ILE A 117 -0.70 8.19 1.22
N VAL A 118 -0.41 7.93 2.50
CA VAL A 118 -1.43 7.58 3.51
C VAL A 118 -2.53 8.64 3.56
N GLN A 119 -2.18 9.91 3.76
CA GLN A 119 -3.16 11.01 3.84
C GLN A 119 -4.05 11.11 2.61
N LEU A 120 -3.47 10.92 1.41
CA LEU A 120 -4.23 10.98 0.16
C LEU A 120 -5.18 9.80 0.02
N LEU A 121 -4.73 8.59 0.35
CA LEU A 121 -5.54 7.38 0.29
C LEU A 121 -6.65 7.39 1.35
N ASP A 122 -6.35 7.82 2.58
CA ASP A 122 -7.33 8.02 3.64
C ASP A 122 -8.44 8.99 3.20
N LEU A 123 -8.04 10.15 2.65
CA LEU A 123 -9.00 11.17 2.20
C LEU A 123 -9.90 10.67 1.06
N ASN A 124 -9.32 9.99 0.07
CA ASN A 124 -10.05 9.59 -1.14
C ASN A 124 -10.92 8.34 -0.94
N ALA A 125 -10.63 7.52 0.06
CA ALA A 125 -11.32 6.26 0.33
C ALA A 125 -12.04 6.25 1.69
N GLU A 126 -12.23 7.43 2.31
CA GLU A 126 -12.76 7.58 3.66
C GLU A 126 -14.08 6.82 3.87
N TRP A 127 -15.02 6.95 2.93
CA TRP A 127 -16.35 6.36 3.06
C TRP A 127 -16.32 4.84 2.89
N GLU A 128 -15.63 4.35 1.85
CA GLU A 128 -15.52 2.93 1.57
C GLU A 128 -14.74 2.20 2.65
N LEU A 129 -13.67 2.83 3.17
CA LEU A 129 -12.90 2.29 4.28
C LEU A 129 -13.73 2.21 5.56
N ARG A 130 -14.54 3.24 5.87
CA ARG A 130 -15.42 3.21 7.05
C ARG A 130 -16.46 2.09 6.98
N ASP A 131 -17.06 1.85 5.81
CA ASP A 131 -17.99 0.73 5.62
C ASP A 131 -17.30 -0.60 5.88
N LEU A 132 -16.11 -0.80 5.30
CA LEU A 132 -15.31 -2.00 5.48
C LEU A 132 -14.90 -2.21 6.95
N GLN A 133 -14.43 -1.17 7.62
CA GLN A 133 -14.03 -1.22 9.03
C GLN A 133 -15.21 -1.57 9.95
N SER A 134 -16.41 -1.07 9.66
CA SER A 134 -17.63 -1.41 10.39
C SER A 134 -17.95 -2.91 10.29
N LEU A 135 -17.88 -3.48 9.09
CA LEU A 135 -18.09 -4.92 8.87
C LEU A 135 -16.99 -5.74 9.53
N ALA A 136 -15.73 -5.34 9.40
CA ALA A 136 -14.60 -6.03 9.99
C ALA A 136 -14.62 -6.05 11.52
N ALA A 137 -15.04 -4.97 12.16
CA ALA A 137 -15.21 -4.90 13.61
C ALA A 137 -16.22 -5.95 14.15
N SER A 138 -17.23 -6.32 13.35
CA SER A 138 -18.18 -7.38 13.73
C SER A 138 -17.56 -8.79 13.67
N MET A 139 -16.54 -9.00 12.82
CA MET A 139 -15.82 -10.27 12.72
C MET A 139 -14.78 -10.44 13.81
N LEU A 140 -14.22 -9.35 14.34
CA LEU A 140 -13.21 -9.38 15.40
C LEU A 140 -13.57 -8.39 16.53
N PRO A 141 -14.61 -8.68 17.35
CA PRO A 141 -15.03 -7.78 18.44
C PRO A 141 -13.96 -7.56 19.50
N GLU A 142 -13.08 -8.55 19.71
CA GLU A 142 -11.97 -8.50 20.66
C GLU A 142 -10.68 -7.89 20.06
N ALA A 143 -10.77 -7.23 18.90
CA ALA A 143 -9.63 -6.54 18.31
C ALA A 143 -8.98 -5.60 19.34
N LEU A 144 -7.65 -5.55 19.35
CA LEU A 144 -6.91 -4.66 20.24
C LEU A 144 -7.38 -3.21 20.02
N HIS A 145 -7.64 -2.51 21.12
CA HIS A 145 -8.20 -1.16 21.06
C HIS A 145 -7.30 -0.22 20.23
N GLY A 146 -7.87 0.39 19.19
CA GLY A 146 -7.15 1.30 18.28
C GLY A 146 -6.50 0.63 17.06
N GLU A 147 -6.52 -0.71 16.97
CA GLU A 147 -6.06 -1.41 15.76
C GLU A 147 -7.17 -1.53 14.71
N ASP A 148 -6.76 -1.47 13.45
CA ASP A 148 -7.66 -1.57 12.31
C ASP A 148 -8.02 -3.05 12.03
N ALA A 149 -9.24 -3.43 12.41
CA ALA A 149 -9.77 -4.78 12.19
C ALA A 149 -9.92 -5.15 10.69
N SER A 150 -9.88 -4.20 9.76
CA SER A 150 -9.92 -4.52 8.32
C SER A 150 -8.65 -5.22 7.83
N ALA A 151 -7.53 -5.06 8.55
CA ALA A 151 -6.19 -5.52 8.17
C ALA A 151 -5.67 -4.98 6.82
N CYS A 152 -6.34 -4.00 6.24
CA CYS A 152 -5.98 -3.40 4.96
C CYS A 152 -6.17 -1.88 4.99
N GLY A 153 -5.78 -1.21 6.08
CA GLY A 153 -5.80 0.25 6.14
C GLY A 153 -4.78 0.90 5.17
N PRO A 154 -4.92 2.19 4.82
CA PRO A 154 -4.06 2.87 3.84
C PRO A 154 -2.55 2.80 4.09
N ALA A 155 -2.13 2.74 5.35
CA ALA A 155 -0.74 2.54 5.73
C ALA A 155 -0.12 1.23 5.21
N VAL A 156 -0.91 0.16 5.09
CA VAL A 156 -0.47 -1.12 4.52
C VAL A 156 -0.03 -0.93 3.07
N PHE A 157 -0.87 -0.26 2.27
CA PHE A 157 -0.60 0.00 0.86
C PHE A 157 0.54 0.99 0.66
N ALA A 158 0.55 2.10 1.40
CA ALA A 158 1.60 3.12 1.28
C ALA A 158 2.99 2.56 1.58
N ARG A 159 3.11 1.73 2.62
CA ARG A 159 4.37 1.06 2.97
C ARG A 159 4.79 0.04 1.92
N ALA A 160 3.86 -0.78 1.43
CA ALA A 160 4.16 -1.76 0.39
C ALA A 160 4.64 -1.11 -0.92
N ILE A 161 4.02 0.00 -1.31
CA ILE A 161 4.45 0.81 -2.46
C ILE A 161 5.87 1.36 -2.23
N SER A 162 6.13 1.95 -1.07
CA SER A 162 7.44 2.49 -0.74
C SER A 162 8.54 1.42 -0.74
N GLN A 163 8.31 0.30 -0.06
CA GLN A 163 9.22 -0.85 -0.04
C GLN A 163 9.54 -1.34 -1.46
N THR A 164 8.51 -1.45 -2.31
CA THR A 164 8.70 -1.85 -3.71
C THR A 164 9.58 -0.84 -4.46
N ALA A 165 9.31 0.45 -4.32
CA ALA A 165 10.08 1.50 -4.99
C ALA A 165 11.56 1.53 -4.56
N TYR A 166 11.86 1.23 -3.30
CA TYR A 166 13.22 1.16 -2.77
C TYR A 166 13.94 -0.17 -3.03
N ALA A 167 13.20 -1.25 -3.31
CA ALA A 167 13.78 -2.55 -3.70
C ALA A 167 14.28 -2.57 -5.15
N LEU A 168 13.90 -1.58 -5.96
CA LEU A 168 14.22 -1.51 -7.39
C LEU A 168 15.44 -0.61 -7.65
N PRO A 169 16.27 -0.95 -8.66
CA PRO A 169 17.45 -0.15 -9.01
C PRO A 169 17.05 1.10 -9.82
N LEU A 170 16.31 2.00 -9.20
CA LEU A 170 15.85 3.26 -9.79
C LEU A 170 16.80 4.41 -9.43
N ALA A 171 17.02 5.31 -10.40
CA ALA A 171 17.64 6.60 -10.11
C ALA A 171 16.83 7.36 -9.05
N PRO A 172 17.46 8.12 -8.13
CA PRO A 172 16.78 8.79 -7.03
C PRO A 172 15.60 9.66 -7.47
N GLU A 173 15.76 10.45 -8.54
CA GLU A 173 14.76 11.37 -9.05
C GLU A 173 13.56 10.62 -9.66
N VAL A 174 13.82 9.48 -10.31
CA VAL A 174 12.79 8.59 -10.88
C VAL A 174 11.98 7.93 -9.77
N ARG A 175 12.64 7.47 -8.70
CA ARG A 175 11.98 6.90 -7.52
C ARG A 175 11.10 7.94 -6.82
N THR A 176 11.62 9.14 -6.60
CA THR A 176 10.87 10.25 -5.98
C THR A 176 9.64 10.64 -6.82
N LEU A 177 9.78 10.69 -8.16
CA LEU A 177 8.65 10.93 -9.05
C LEU A 177 7.58 9.85 -8.89
N TRP A 178 7.98 8.58 -8.87
CA TRP A 178 7.03 7.47 -8.71
C TRP A 178 6.25 7.55 -7.39
N LEU A 179 6.94 7.77 -6.27
CA LEU A 179 6.30 7.89 -4.96
C LEU A 179 5.32 9.07 -4.89
N ARG A 180 5.69 10.21 -5.48
CA ARG A 180 4.81 11.40 -5.55
C ARG A 180 3.53 11.16 -6.35
N MET A 181 3.60 10.30 -7.36
CA MET A 181 2.46 9.93 -8.20
C MET A 181 1.66 8.76 -7.62
N ALA A 182 2.29 7.91 -6.81
CA ALA A 182 1.75 6.63 -6.38
C ALA A 182 0.35 6.72 -5.78
N GLY A 183 0.16 7.59 -4.77
CA GLY A 183 -1.13 7.73 -4.10
C GLY A 183 -2.24 8.18 -5.06
N ARG A 184 -1.94 9.06 -6.03
CA ARG A 184 -2.93 9.53 -7.02
C ARG A 184 -3.33 8.41 -7.97
N CYS A 185 -2.36 7.66 -8.50
CA CYS A 185 -2.61 6.53 -9.39
C CYS A 185 -3.30 5.36 -8.67
N PHE A 186 -3.04 5.19 -7.37
CA PHE A 186 -3.62 4.09 -6.59
C PHE A 186 -5.03 4.37 -6.05
N SER A 187 -5.36 5.63 -5.76
CA SER A 187 -6.60 6.01 -5.07
C SER A 187 -7.87 5.40 -5.69
N PRO A 188 -8.15 5.52 -7.01
CA PRO A 188 -9.39 4.99 -7.59
C PRO A 188 -9.50 3.47 -7.43
N ARG A 189 -8.36 2.78 -7.55
CA ARG A 189 -8.28 1.33 -7.39
C ARG A 189 -8.50 0.90 -5.95
N LEU A 190 -7.97 1.66 -4.99
CA LEU A 190 -8.17 1.40 -3.57
C LEU A 190 -9.64 1.60 -3.15
N THR A 191 -10.26 2.70 -3.58
CA THR A 191 -11.69 2.96 -3.34
C THR A 191 -12.54 1.81 -3.87
N ALA A 192 -12.30 1.38 -5.12
CA ALA A 192 -13.02 0.26 -5.72
C ALA A 192 -12.70 -1.08 -5.03
N PHE A 193 -11.49 -1.26 -4.51
CA PHE A 193 -11.11 -2.44 -3.74
C PHE A 193 -11.92 -2.51 -2.45
N TYR A 194 -11.96 -1.44 -1.64
CA TYR A 194 -12.74 -1.42 -0.40
C TYR A 194 -14.23 -1.65 -0.65
N ALA A 195 -14.82 -1.00 -1.65
CA ALA A 195 -16.23 -1.20 -1.99
C ALA A 195 -16.55 -2.68 -2.31
N ARG A 196 -15.75 -3.31 -3.18
CA ARG A 196 -15.92 -4.74 -3.51
C ARG A 196 -15.69 -5.67 -2.32
N THR A 197 -14.72 -5.36 -1.47
CA THR A 197 -14.45 -6.17 -0.27
C THR A 197 -15.63 -6.07 0.70
N SER A 198 -16.16 -4.87 0.94
CA SER A 198 -17.36 -4.67 1.77
C SER A 198 -18.58 -5.42 1.22
N GLU A 199 -18.79 -5.40 -0.10
CA GLU A 199 -19.89 -6.17 -0.74
C GLU A 199 -19.79 -7.67 -0.50
N ARG A 200 -18.58 -8.23 -0.39
CA ARG A 200 -18.37 -9.67 -0.16
C ARG A 200 -18.54 -10.10 1.28
N LEU A 201 -18.48 -9.15 2.22
CA LEU A 201 -18.69 -9.37 3.65
C LEU A 201 -20.15 -9.20 4.09
N LYS A 202 -21.01 -8.70 3.21
CA LYS A 202 -22.46 -8.55 3.41
C LYS A 202 -23.19 -9.85 3.05
#